data_AF-A0A1J4W9S4-F1
#
_entry.id   AF-A0A1J4W9S4-F1
#
_cell.length_a   1.000
_cell.length_b   1.000
_cell.length_c   1.000
_cell.angle_alpha   90.00
_cell.angle_beta   90.00
_cell.angle_gamma   90.00
#
_symmetry.space_group_name_H-M   'P 1'
#
loop_
_entity.id
_entity.type
_entity.pdbx_description
1 polymer ?
#
loop_
_entity_poly.entity_id
_entity_poly.type
_entity_poly.pdbx_seq_one_letter_code
_entity_poly.pdbx_strand_id
1 'polypeptide(L)'
;MKTPSDKEQYKNLGVNELILLGIYSIVNDREKCTFERLVKESFNLFPEAFCFSKNPEWPDSRKLDRPLRTLRKRKLIIGNPKTYFSLTKLGKKMAIEILKTFRQRKLQI
;
A
#
# COMPACT_ATOMS: atom_id res chain seq x y z
N MET A 1 -6.53 -13.81 -11.40
CA MET A 1 -7.23 -14.15 -10.14
C MET A 1 -6.19 -14.33 -9.06
N LYS A 2 -6.18 -13.51 -7.99
CA LYS A 2 -5.28 -13.71 -6.83
C LYS A 2 -6.07 -14.39 -5.70
N THR A 3 -5.47 -15.40 -5.08
CA THR A 3 -6.07 -16.38 -4.16
C THR A 3 -6.21 -15.85 -2.72
N PRO A 4 -7.10 -16.43 -1.89
CA PRO A 4 -7.40 -15.96 -0.52
C PRO A 4 -6.23 -15.99 0.48
N SER A 5 -5.16 -16.74 0.17
CA SER A 5 -3.99 -16.96 1.04
C SER A 5 -3.09 -15.73 1.27
N ASP A 6 -3.30 -14.64 0.53
CA ASP A 6 -2.50 -13.41 0.67
C ASP A 6 -3.02 -12.46 1.77
N LYS A 7 -4.25 -12.67 2.27
CA LYS A 7 -4.92 -11.74 3.20
C LYS A 7 -4.30 -11.70 4.60
N GLU A 8 -3.76 -12.83 5.08
CA GLU A 8 -3.14 -12.89 6.42
C GLU A 8 -1.71 -12.36 6.45
N GLN A 9 -1.06 -12.24 5.29
CA GLN A 9 0.37 -11.95 5.22
C GLN A 9 0.70 -10.56 5.76
N TYR A 10 -0.25 -9.62 5.74
CA TYR A 10 0.03 -8.21 6.06
C TYR A 10 -0.64 -7.70 7.34
N LYS A 11 -1.25 -8.58 8.15
CA LYS A 11 -1.95 -8.20 9.40
C LYS A 11 -1.06 -7.45 10.41
N ASN A 12 0.25 -7.71 10.38
CA ASN A 12 1.22 -7.09 11.28
C ASN A 12 1.83 -5.78 10.74
N LEU A 13 1.41 -5.31 9.56
CA LEU A 13 1.92 -4.07 8.99
C LEU A 13 1.06 -2.86 9.38
N GLY A 14 1.73 -1.74 9.63
CA GLY A 14 1.07 -0.46 9.78
C GLY A 14 0.55 0.09 8.44
N VAL A 15 -0.39 1.02 8.51
CA VAL A 15 -1.01 1.64 7.34
C VAL A 15 0.02 2.31 6.41
N ASN A 16 1.11 2.84 6.95
CA ASN A 16 2.17 3.46 6.15
C ASN A 16 2.88 2.43 5.26
N GLU A 17 3.22 1.26 5.81
CA GLU A 17 3.85 0.16 5.10
C GLU A 17 2.93 -0.38 4.02
N LEU A 18 1.64 -0.57 4.34
CA LEU A 18 0.63 -1.01 3.37
C LEU A 18 0.50 -0.04 2.19
N ILE A 19 0.51 1.28 2.43
CA ILE A 19 0.48 2.28 1.35
C ILE A 19 1.75 2.21 0.49
N LEU A 20 2.93 2.02 1.09
CA LEU A 20 4.16 1.85 0.31
C LEU A 20 4.09 0.65 -0.63
N LEU A 21 3.52 -0.47 -0.15
CA LEU A 21 3.27 -1.65 -0.96
C LEU A 21 2.24 -1.40 -2.07
N GLY A 22 1.17 -0.65 -1.77
CA GLY A 22 0.17 -0.26 -2.77
C GLY A 22 0.77 0.59 -3.90
N ILE A 23 1.56 1.61 -3.56
CA ILE A 23 2.27 2.44 -4.56
C ILE A 23 3.28 1.58 -5.34
N TYR A 24 4.01 0.69 -4.66
CA TYR A 24 4.95 -0.23 -5.31
C TYR A 24 4.25 -1.12 -6.34
N SER A 25 3.11 -1.72 -6.00
CA SER A 25 2.29 -2.56 -6.88
C SER A 25 1.95 -1.84 -8.18
N ILE A 26 1.33 -0.66 -8.07
CA ILE A 26 0.88 0.15 -9.22
C ILE A 26 2.06 0.55 -10.12
N VAL A 27 3.14 1.08 -9.52
CA VAL A 27 4.29 1.57 -10.29
C VAL A 27 5.05 0.41 -10.93
N ASN A 28 5.11 -0.76 -10.29
CA ASN A 28 5.73 -1.95 -10.86
C ASN A 28 4.96 -2.47 -12.09
N ASP A 29 3.64 -2.29 -12.10
CA ASP A 29 2.77 -2.60 -13.24
C ASP A 29 2.79 -1.49 -14.31
N ARG A 30 3.71 -0.52 -14.18
CA ARG A 30 3.92 0.63 -15.09
C ARG A 30 2.70 1.55 -15.19
N GLU A 31 1.81 1.53 -14.20
CA GLU A 31 0.67 2.42 -14.13
C GLU A 31 1.00 3.73 -13.40
N LYS A 32 0.25 4.81 -13.72
CA LYS A 32 0.31 6.07 -12.96
C LYS A 32 -0.44 5.92 -11.64
N CYS A 33 0.25 6.12 -10.53
CA CYS A 33 -0.35 6.05 -9.20
C CYS A 33 -1.07 7.35 -8.83
N THR A 34 -2.23 7.62 -9.46
CA THR A 34 -3.15 8.68 -9.04
C THR A 34 -3.75 8.37 -7.66
N PHE A 35 -4.37 9.37 -7.01
CA PHE A 35 -5.01 9.15 -5.71
C PHE A 35 -6.12 8.09 -5.79
N GLU A 36 -7.02 8.20 -6.77
CA GLU A 36 -8.10 7.23 -6.98
C GLU A 36 -7.57 5.82 -7.24
N ARG A 37 -6.54 5.69 -8.09
CA ARG A 37 -5.91 4.39 -8.37
C ARG A 37 -5.30 3.78 -7.12
N LEU A 38 -4.67 4.60 -6.27
CA LEU A 38 -4.10 4.19 -5.00
C LEU A 38 -5.16 3.77 -3.98
N VAL A 39 -6.29 4.47 -3.90
CA VAL A 39 -7.44 4.08 -3.06
C VAL A 39 -7.92 2.69 -3.47
N LYS A 40 -8.18 2.49 -4.77
CA LYS A 40 -8.62 1.21 -5.33
C LYS A 40 -7.61 0.09 -5.04
N GLU A 41 -6.33 0.31 -5.32
CA GLU A 41 -5.30 -0.72 -5.10
C GLU A 41 -5.15 -1.06 -3.62
N SER A 42 -5.11 -0.05 -2.74
CA SER A 42 -4.93 -0.26 -1.29
C SER A 42 -6.10 -1.06 -0.71
N PHE A 43 -7.33 -0.78 -1.14
CA PHE A 43 -8.51 -1.54 -0.75
C PHE A 43 -8.49 -2.97 -1.30
N ASN A 44 -8.11 -3.16 -2.57
CA ASN A 44 -8.05 -4.49 -3.18
C ASN A 44 -6.99 -5.38 -2.53
N LEU A 45 -5.83 -4.82 -2.19
CA LEU A 45 -4.73 -5.56 -1.57
C LEU A 45 -4.97 -5.78 -0.08
N PHE A 46 -5.52 -4.78 0.63
CA PHE A 46 -5.62 -4.78 2.09
C PHE A 46 -7.00 -4.28 2.56
N PRO A 47 -8.10 -5.00 2.23
CA PRO A 47 -9.46 -4.52 2.48
C PRO A 47 -9.72 -4.24 3.96
N GLU A 48 -9.27 -5.11 4.87
CA GLU A 48 -9.41 -4.94 6.33
C GLU A 48 -8.79 -3.61 6.83
N ALA A 49 -7.69 -3.19 6.22
CA ALA A 49 -7.01 -1.95 6.58
C ALA A 49 -7.65 -0.72 5.94
N PHE A 50 -8.20 -0.81 4.72
CA PHE A 50 -8.67 0.34 3.93
C PHE A 50 -10.19 0.40 3.71
N CYS A 51 -10.99 -0.40 4.41
CA CYS A 51 -12.45 -0.32 4.36
C CYS A 51 -13.04 0.60 5.45
N PHE A 52 -14.32 0.95 5.31
CA PHE A 52 -15.09 1.51 6.44
C PHE A 52 -15.38 0.43 7.49
N SER A 53 -15.50 0.84 8.76
CA SER A 53 -15.82 -0.09 9.85
C SER A 53 -17.25 -0.66 9.77
N LYS A 54 -18.20 0.14 9.28
CA LYS A 54 -19.62 -0.25 9.16
C LYS A 54 -20.00 -0.81 7.78
N ASN A 55 -19.18 -0.54 6.76
CA ASN A 55 -19.41 -0.94 5.37
C ASN A 55 -18.08 -1.47 4.79
N PRO A 56 -17.64 -2.69 5.18
CA PRO A 56 -16.32 -3.23 4.82
C PRO A 56 -16.12 -3.47 3.32
N GLU A 57 -17.20 -3.46 2.55
CA GLU A 57 -17.20 -3.59 1.09
C GLU A 57 -16.82 -2.29 0.36
N TRP A 58 -16.74 -1.16 1.07
CA TRP A 58 -16.40 0.15 0.50
C TRP A 58 -15.04 0.68 0.96
N PRO A 59 -14.26 1.30 0.08
CA PRO A 59 -12.97 1.89 0.43
C PRO A 59 -13.13 3.19 1.24
N ASP A 60 -12.41 3.30 2.37
CA ASP A 60 -12.30 4.52 3.17
C ASP A 60 -11.02 5.29 2.78
N SER A 61 -11.17 6.20 1.83
CA SER A 61 -10.07 7.03 1.31
C SER A 61 -9.41 7.92 2.38
N ARG A 62 -10.13 8.24 3.47
CA ARG A 62 -9.60 9.08 4.56
C ARG A 62 -8.45 8.41 5.28
N LYS A 63 -8.38 7.08 5.23
CA LYS A 63 -7.26 6.30 5.78
C LYS A 63 -5.93 6.56 5.07
N LEU A 64 -5.93 7.19 3.89
CA LEU A 64 -4.71 7.52 3.17
C LEU A 64 -4.17 8.94 3.47
N ASP A 65 -5.00 9.90 3.91
CA ASP A 65 -4.60 11.32 3.94
C ASP A 65 -3.40 11.59 4.87
N ARG A 66 -3.55 11.31 6.17
CA ARG A 66 -2.47 11.51 7.17
C ARG A 66 -1.25 10.63 6.89
N PRO A 67 -1.39 9.34 6.53
CA PRO A 67 -0.25 8.50 6.12
C PRO A 67 0.52 9.05 4.92
N LEU A 68 -0.14 9.48 3.86
CA LEU A 68 0.53 10.06 2.68
C LEU A 68 1.31 11.34 3.02
N ARG A 69 0.81 12.16 3.94
CA ARG A 69 1.57 13.31 4.48
C ARG A 69 2.81 12.84 5.24
N THR A 70 2.68 11.81 6.05
CA THR A 70 3.78 11.23 6.85
C THR A 70 4.87 10.64 5.98
N LEU A 71 4.50 9.85 4.97
CA LEU A 71 5.43 9.23 4.02
C LEU A 71 6.22 10.28 3.21
N ARG A 72 5.58 11.40 2.83
CA ARG A 72 6.25 12.53 2.19
C ARG A 72 7.23 13.23 3.12
N LYS A 73 6.83 13.50 4.37
CA LYS A 73 7.74 14.07 5.39
C LYS A 73 8.97 13.19 5.62
N ARG A 74 8.79 11.87 5.59
CA ARG A 74 9.87 10.87 5.69
C ARG A 74 10.67 10.68 4.38
N LYS A 75 10.35 11.42 3.31
CA LYS A 75 11.01 11.32 1.98
C LYS A 75 10.94 9.92 1.36
N LEU A 76 9.93 9.12 1.71
CA LEU A 76 9.72 7.79 1.14
C LEU A 76 8.92 7.85 -0.16
N ILE A 77 8.05 8.85 -0.29
CA ILE A 77 7.27 9.10 -1.50
C ILE A 77 7.38 10.56 -1.93
N ILE A 78 7.15 10.80 -3.22
CA ILE A 78 6.95 12.12 -3.81
C ILE A 78 5.54 12.20 -4.44
N GLY A 79 5.16 13.41 -4.86
CA GLY A 79 3.86 13.66 -5.46
C GLY A 79 2.80 14.11 -4.47
N ASN A 80 1.56 14.25 -4.94
CA ASN A 80 0.42 14.66 -4.12
C ASN A 80 -0.91 14.20 -4.77
N PRO A 81 -2.06 14.32 -4.07
CA PRO A 81 -3.34 13.85 -4.59
C PRO A 81 -3.79 14.50 -5.91
N LYS A 82 -3.32 15.72 -6.23
CA LYS A 82 -3.65 16.43 -7.49
C LYS A 82 -2.81 15.96 -8.68
N THR A 83 -1.74 15.20 -8.44
CA THR A 83 -0.86 14.68 -9.49
C THR A 83 -0.85 13.15 -9.47
N TYR A 84 0.27 12.55 -9.12
CA TYR A 84 0.47 11.13 -8.94
C TYR A 84 1.56 10.94 -7.88
N PHE A 85 1.53 9.79 -7.21
CA PHE A 85 2.53 9.39 -6.26
C PHE A 85 3.60 8.54 -6.92
N SER A 86 4.84 8.66 -6.44
CA SER A 86 5.93 7.76 -6.81
C SER A 86 6.78 7.47 -5.58
N LEU A 87 7.39 6.28 -5.55
CA LEU A 87 8.38 5.94 -4.53
C LEU A 87 9.71 6.65 -4.84
N THR A 88 10.37 7.16 -3.80
CA THR A 88 11.78 7.53 -3.91
C THR A 88 12.64 6.26 -3.96
N LYS A 89 13.95 6.39 -4.22
CA LYS A 89 14.89 5.27 -4.11
C LYS A 89 14.81 4.59 -2.74
N LEU A 90 14.69 5.38 -1.66
CA LEU A 90 14.55 4.88 -0.30
C LEU A 90 13.19 4.18 -0.08
N GLY A 91 12.10 4.80 -0.50
CA GLY A 91 10.77 4.19 -0.39
C GLY A 91 10.65 2.87 -1.15
N LYS A 92 11.25 2.79 -2.34
CA LYS A 92 11.31 1.56 -3.13
C LYS A 92 12.11 0.46 -2.43
N LYS A 93 13.28 0.80 -1.87
CA LYS A 93 14.10 -0.15 -1.10
C LYS A 93 13.30 -0.72 0.09
N MET A 94 12.65 0.16 0.86
CA MET A 94 11.83 -0.23 2.00
C MET A 94 10.66 -1.13 1.59
N ALA A 95 9.92 -0.78 0.53
CA ALA A 95 8.82 -1.62 0.03
C ALA A 95 9.31 -3.03 -0.37
N ILE A 96 10.48 -3.14 -1.01
CA ILE A 96 11.09 -4.42 -1.39
C ILE A 96 11.51 -5.23 -0.15
N GLU A 97 12.10 -4.58 0.87
CA GLU A 97 12.50 -5.24 2.13
C GLU A 97 11.29 -5.79 2.88
N ILE A 98 10.20 -5.02 2.93
CA ILE A 98 8.91 -5.47 3.46
C ILE A 98 8.47 -6.72 2.70
N LEU A 99 8.36 -6.67 1.37
CA LEU A 99 7.97 -7.83 0.54
C LEU A 99 8.84 -9.06 0.76
N LYS A 100 10.16 -8.90 0.86
CA LYS A 100 11.10 -10.00 1.11
C LYS A 100 10.84 -10.66 2.46
N THR A 101 10.65 -9.86 3.50
CA THR A 101 10.36 -10.34 4.86
C THR A 101 9.11 -11.22 4.88
N PHE A 102 8.06 -10.82 4.15
CA PHE A 102 6.82 -11.60 4.08
C PHE A 102 6.92 -12.82 3.17
N ARG A 103 7.69 -12.77 2.08
CA ARG A 103 7.96 -13.97 1.27
C ARG A 103 8.77 -15.02 2.04
N GLN A 104 9.72 -14.62 2.87
CA GLN A 104 10.54 -15.57 3.65
C GLN A 104 9.72 -16.28 4.75
N ARG A 105 8.78 -15.57 5.39
CA ARG A 105 7.84 -16.18 6.36
C ARG A 105 6.93 -17.24 5.74
N LYS A 106 6.73 -17.23 4.43
CA LYS A 106 5.97 -18.25 3.69
C LYS A 106 6.74 -19.57 3.53
N LEU A 107 8.07 -19.57 3.69
CA LEU A 107 8.93 -20.75 3.48
C LEU A 107 9.30 -21.48 4.78
N GLN A 108 8.80 -21.05 5.93
CA GLN A 108 9.08 -21.66 7.25
C GLN A 108 7.94 -22.57 7.75
N ILE A 109 7.08 -23.05 6.85
CA ILE A 109 6.01 -24.02 7.13
C ILE A 109 6.28 -25.28 6.31
#